data_AF-A0A256ZQY0-F1
#
_entry.id   AF-A0A256ZQY0-F1
#
_cell.length_a   1.000
_cell.length_b   1.000
_cell.length_c   1.000
_cell.angle_alpha   90.00
_cell.angle_beta   90.00
_cell.angle_gamma   90.00
#
_symmetry.space_group_name_H-M   'P 1'
#
loop_
_entity.id
_entity.type
_entity.pdbx_description
1 polymer ?
#
loop_
_entity_poly.entity_id
_entity_poly.type
_entity_poly.pdbx_seq_one_letter_code
_entity_poly.pdbx_strand_id
1 'polypeptide(L)'
;MKNTLGDKSGMIYTFVVILVALFAVMVCYIALDQAVKVHIVDMGKENFNVSNSTMDNLVMVWDAFPFIFALSLFVMGLLAAMASSRYG
;
A
#
# COMPACT_ATOMS: atom_id res chain seq x y z
N MET A 1 -1.81 -40.41 -6.34
CA MET A 1 -1.04 -39.26 -5.81
C MET A 1 -1.70 -37.98 -6.30
N LYS A 2 -2.36 -37.23 -5.41
CA LYS A 2 -2.99 -35.94 -5.72
C LYS A 2 -1.85 -34.94 -5.93
N ASN A 3 -1.78 -34.29 -7.09
CA ASN A 3 -0.69 -33.38 -7.46
C ASN A 3 -0.70 -32.13 -6.54
N THR A 4 0.06 -32.19 -5.46
CA THR A 4 0.31 -31.08 -4.51
C THR A 4 1.13 -29.92 -5.09
N LEU A 5 1.48 -29.98 -6.39
CA LEU A 5 2.20 -28.93 -7.11
C LEU A 5 1.30 -27.75 -7.52
N GLY A 6 -0.02 -27.97 -7.69
CA GLY A 6 -0.95 -26.90 -8.08
C GLY A 6 -1.14 -25.83 -6.99
N ASP A 7 -1.06 -26.23 -5.73
CA ASP A 7 -1.38 -25.37 -4.58
C ASP A 7 -0.20 -24.48 -4.16
N LYS A 8 1.03 -24.99 -4.26
CA LYS A 8 2.26 -24.23 -3.96
C LYS A 8 2.55 -23.14 -5.00
N SER A 9 2.14 -23.37 -6.25
CA SER A 9 2.37 -22.40 -7.34
C SER A 9 1.51 -21.14 -7.14
N GLY A 10 0.24 -21.26 -6.75
CA GLY A 10 -0.67 -20.13 -6.52
C GLY A 10 -0.23 -19.21 -5.38
N MET A 11 0.33 -19.77 -4.31
CA MET A 11 0.88 -18.99 -3.20
C MET A 11 2.08 -18.14 -3.62
N ILE A 12 3.00 -18.70 -4.42
CA ILE A 12 4.16 -17.96 -4.94
C ILE A 12 3.71 -16.81 -5.84
N TYR A 13 2.76 -17.04 -6.76
CA TYR A 13 2.21 -15.97 -7.60
C TYR A 13 1.54 -14.86 -6.78
N THR A 14 0.82 -15.21 -5.72
CA THR A 14 0.18 -14.23 -4.83
C THR A 14 1.22 -13.33 -4.15
N PHE A 15 2.32 -13.91 -3.66
CA PHE A 15 3.42 -13.14 -3.08
C PHE A 15 4.15 -12.27 -4.11
N VAL A 16 4.36 -12.77 -5.33
CA VAL A 16 4.94 -11.97 -6.43
C VAL A 16 4.06 -10.76 -6.75
N VAL A 17 2.74 -10.94 -6.84
CA VAL A 17 1.79 -9.84 -7.07
C VAL A 17 1.83 -8.82 -5.92
N ILE A 18 1.90 -9.28 -4.67
CA ILE A 18 2.06 -8.40 -3.51
C ILE A 18 3.36 -7.59 -3.59
N LEU A 19 4.48 -8.21 -3.96
CA LEU A 19 5.76 -7.51 -4.12
C LEU A 19 5.71 -6.45 -5.23
N VAL A 20 5.09 -6.77 -6.37
CA VAL A 20 4.91 -5.80 -7.46
C VAL A 20 4.01 -4.64 -7.03
N ALA A 21 2.92 -4.91 -6.32
CA ALA A 21 2.03 -3.88 -5.80
C ALA A 21 2.72 -2.98 -4.77
N LEU A 22 3.52 -3.54 -3.86
CA LEU A 22 4.33 -2.79 -2.90
C LEU A 22 5.33 -1.88 -3.63
N PHE A 23 6.05 -2.43 -4.62
CA PHE A 23 7.00 -1.65 -5.41
C PHE A 23 6.32 -0.48 -6.13
N ALA A 24 5.18 -0.73 -6.79
CA ALA A 24 4.43 0.31 -7.48
C ALA A 24 3.96 1.42 -6.54
N VAL A 25 3.45 1.07 -5.36
CA VAL A 25 3.01 2.06 -4.37
C VAL A 25 4.17 2.86 -3.79
N MET A 26 5.32 2.23 -3.51
CA MET A 26 6.50 2.93 -3.03
C MET A 26 7.05 3.91 -4.07
N VAL A 27 7.11 3.50 -5.34
CA VAL A 27 7.53 4.39 -6.44
C VAL A 27 6.56 5.56 -6.60
N CYS A 28 5.26 5.29 -6.55
CA CYS A 28 4.23 6.32 -6.64
C CYS A 28 4.31 7.32 -5.48
N TYR A 29 4.49 6.81 -4.25
CA TYR A 29 4.69 7.63 -3.06
C TYR A 29 5.89 8.56 -3.23
N ILE A 30 7.08 8.02 -3.58
CA ILE A 30 8.29 8.83 -3.78
C ILE A 30 8.10 9.87 -4.89
N ALA A 31 7.48 9.49 -6.01
CA ALA A 31 7.25 10.40 -7.13
C ALA A 31 6.30 11.55 -6.80
N LEU A 32 5.29 11.29 -5.95
CA LEU A 32 4.28 12.28 -5.57
C LEU A 32 4.62 13.02 -4.27
N ASP A 33 5.56 12.55 -3.46
CA ASP A 33 5.85 13.10 -2.13
C ASP A 33 6.19 14.59 -2.18
N GLN A 34 7.07 14.99 -3.10
CA GLN A 34 7.42 16.39 -3.29
C GLN A 34 6.22 17.22 -3.75
N ALA A 35 5.41 16.70 -4.68
CA ALA A 35 4.25 17.43 -5.18
C ALA A 35 3.20 17.66 -4.09
N VAL A 36 2.96 16.67 -3.23
CA VAL A 36 1.99 16.78 -2.13
C VAL A 36 2.50 17.74 -1.06
N LYS A 37 3.74 17.57 -0.59
CA LYS A 37 4.27 18.36 0.54
C LYS A 37 4.60 19.80 0.18
N VAL A 38 4.97 20.07 -1.07
CA VAL A 38 5.32 21.44 -1.50
C VAL A 38 4.12 22.11 -2.16
N HIS A 39 3.47 21.50 -3.14
CA HIS A 39 2.43 22.23 -3.88
C HIS A 39 1.07 22.16 -3.18
N ILE A 40 0.62 20.99 -2.74
CA ILE A 40 -0.74 20.86 -2.18
C ILE A 40 -0.83 21.51 -0.79
N VAL A 41 0.18 21.33 0.05
CA VAL A 41 0.20 21.95 1.40
C VAL A 41 0.28 23.46 1.31
N ASP A 42 1.15 24.02 0.47
CA ASP A 42 1.31 25.47 0.35
C ASP A 42 0.07 26.09 -0.31
N MET A 43 -0.49 25.46 -1.35
CA MET A 43 -1.76 25.90 -1.92
C MET A 43 -2.91 25.85 -0.91
N GLY A 44 -2.95 24.84 -0.05
CA GLY A 44 -3.96 24.71 1.00
C GLY A 44 -3.90 25.82 2.05
N LYS A 45 -2.69 26.26 2.40
CA LYS A 45 -2.45 27.36 3.32
C LYS A 45 -2.75 28.72 2.68
N GLU A 46 -2.25 28.95 1.47
CA GLU A 46 -2.30 30.27 0.82
C GLU A 46 -3.62 30.55 0.10
N ASN A 47 -4.17 29.56 -0.62
CA ASN A 47 -5.35 29.77 -1.46
C ASN A 47 -6.67 29.40 -0.78
N PHE A 48 -6.63 28.49 0.20
CA PHE A 48 -7.83 27.95 0.85
C PHE A 48 -7.94 28.30 2.34
N ASN A 49 -6.95 29.04 2.89
CA ASN A 49 -6.91 29.51 4.28
C ASN A 49 -7.16 28.37 5.30
N VAL A 50 -6.70 27.16 4.99
CA VAL A 50 -6.86 25.99 5.84
C VAL A 50 -5.87 26.07 7.01
N SER A 51 -6.29 25.62 8.20
CA SER A 51 -5.42 25.64 9.37
C SER A 51 -4.16 24.80 9.18
N ASN A 52 -3.03 25.27 9.73
CA ASN A 52 -1.76 24.54 9.71
C ASN A 52 -1.92 23.13 10.28
N SER A 53 -2.69 22.98 11.37
CA SER A 53 -2.99 21.67 11.97
C SER A 53 -3.66 20.69 11.02
N THR A 54 -4.53 21.17 10.12
CA THR A 54 -5.22 20.30 9.15
C THR A 54 -4.26 19.87 8.04
N MET A 55 -3.38 20.76 7.61
CA MET A 55 -2.36 20.43 6.61
C MET A 55 -1.28 19.49 7.15
N ASP A 56 -0.86 19.67 8.40
CA ASP A 56 0.10 18.78 9.05
C ASP A 56 -0.49 17.36 9.22
N ASN A 57 -1.79 17.27 9.55
CA ASN A 57 -2.50 15.99 9.57
C ASN A 57 -2.55 15.33 8.18
N LEU A 58 -2.75 16.11 7.11
CA LEU A 58 -2.74 15.58 5.74
C LEU A 58 -1.38 14.96 5.39
N VAL A 59 -0.28 15.64 5.73
CA VAL A 59 1.08 15.13 5.52
C VAL A 59 1.31 13.86 6.34
N MET A 60 0.87 13.84 7.60
CA MET A 60 0.99 12.65 8.46
C MET A 60 0.23 11.45 7.88
N VAL A 61 -0.97 11.67 7.34
CA VAL A 61 -1.76 10.61 6.66
C VAL A 61 -1.07 10.14 5.38
N TRP A 62 -0.53 11.08 4.59
CA TRP A 62 0.21 10.78 3.37
C TRP A 62 1.45 9.90 3.66
N ASP A 63 2.21 10.24 4.70
CA ASP A 63 3.39 9.47 5.11
C ASP A 63 3.04 8.08 5.69
N ALA A 64 1.88 7.94 6.31
CA ALA A 64 1.39 6.66 6.82
C ALA A 64 0.82 5.75 5.71
N PHE A 65 0.43 6.31 4.56
CA PHE A 65 -0.28 5.58 3.51
C PHE A 65 0.47 4.34 2.97
N PRO A 66 1.78 4.40 2.65
CA PRO A 66 2.52 3.23 2.17
C PRO A 66 2.56 2.10 3.21
N PHE A 67 2.68 2.45 4.49
CA PHE A 67 2.70 1.48 5.59
C PHE A 67 1.33 0.80 5.76
N ILE A 68 0.25 1.58 5.79
CA ILE A 68 -1.12 1.05 5.90
C ILE A 68 -1.41 0.11 4.73
N PHE A 69 -1.04 0.51 3.51
CA PHE A 69 -1.22 -0.30 2.31
C PHE A 69 -0.41 -1.61 2.39
N ALA A 70 0.85 -1.54 2.81
CA ALA A 70 1.69 -2.73 2.97
C ALA A 70 1.12 -3.70 4.01
N LEU A 71 0.61 -3.19 5.14
CA LEU A 71 -0.04 -3.99 6.17
C LEU A 71 -1.32 -4.66 5.64
N SER A 72 -2.15 -3.93 4.89
CA SER A 72 -3.36 -4.50 4.26
C SER A 72 -3.03 -5.61 3.27
N LEU A 73 -2.01 -5.42 2.43
CA LEU A 73 -1.56 -6.47 1.50
C LEU A 73 -0.98 -7.69 2.23
N PHE A 74 -0.26 -7.47 3.32
CA PHE A 74 0.27 -8.56 4.14
C PHE A 74 -0.86 -9.42 4.74
N VAL A 75 -1.88 -8.78 5.32
CA VAL A 75 -3.06 -9.50 5.87
C VAL A 75 -3.79 -10.26 4.77
N MET A 76 -4.00 -9.65 3.60
CA MET A 76 -4.61 -10.34 2.46
C MET A 76 -3.77 -11.54 1.98
N GLY A 77 -2.44 -11.40 1.95
CA GLY A 77 -1.53 -12.50 1.63
C GLY A 77 -1.63 -13.67 2.61
N LEU A 78 -1.75 -13.39 3.92
CA LEU A 78 -1.98 -14.41 4.93
C LEU A 78 -3.33 -15.11 4.76
N LEU A 79 -4.40 -14.35 4.53
CA LEU A 79 -5.74 -14.91 4.30
C LEU A 79 -5.78 -15.79 3.03
N ALA A 80 -5.14 -15.35 1.95
CA ALA A 80 -5.01 -16.13 0.72
C ALA A 80 -4.23 -17.43 0.96
N ALA A 81 -3.14 -17.39 1.74
CA ALA A 81 -2.39 -18.57 2.12
C ALA A 81 -3.23 -19.55 2.96
N MET A 82 -3.99 -19.05 3.94
CA MET A 82 -4.89 -19.87 4.76
C MET A 82 -6.07 -20.46 3.97
N ALA A 83 -6.58 -19.76 2.97
CA ALA A 83 -7.64 -20.27 2.11
C ALA A 83 -7.15 -21.46 1.26
N SER A 84 -5.92 -21.38 0.72
CA SER A 84 -5.33 -22.48 -0.06
C SER A 84 -5.19 -23.76 0.78
N SER A 85 -4.71 -23.66 2.02
CA SER A 85 -4.49 -24.83 2.89
C SER A 85 -5.78 -25.51 3.38
N ARG A 86 -6.93 -24.83 3.30
CA ARG A 86 -8.23 -25.37 3.73
C ARG A 86 -8.98 -26.12 2.62
N TYR A 87 -8.63 -25.89 1.36
CA TYR A 87 -9.28 -26.50 0.18
C TYR A 87 -8.33 -27.34 -0.70
N GLY A 88 -7.02 -27.36 -0.42
CA GLY A 88 -5.99 -28.20 -1.06
C GLY A 88 -6.03 -29.68 -0.75
#